data_AF-A0A848EBY8-F1
#
_entry.id   AF-A0A848EBY8-F1
#
_cell.length_a   1.000
_cell.length_b   1.000
_cell.length_c   1.000
_cell.angle_alpha   90.00
_cell.angle_beta   90.00
_cell.angle_gamma   90.00
#
_symmetry.space_group_name_H-M   'P 1'
#
loop_
_entity.id
_entity.type
_entity.pdbx_description
1 polymer ?
#
loop_
_entity_poly.entity_id
_entity_poly.type
_entity_poly.pdbx_seq_one_letter_code
_entity_poly.pdbx_strand_id
1 'polypeptide(L)' 'MAAEKIGRRARLMDLEPRYVDVTTGRWQAYTKQEATLAEDGRTFAEVRAERLGGPAERSFGTVAQT' A
#
# COMPACT_ATOMS: atom_id res chain seq x y z
N MET A 1 -15.07 1.32 1.48
CA MET A 1 -16.10 2.39 1.66
C MET A 1 -17.50 1.83 1.85
N ALA A 2 -18.01 0.93 1.00
CA ALA A 2 -19.39 0.42 1.14
C ALA A 2 -19.67 -0.24 2.50
N ALA A 3 -18.80 -1.15 2.97
CA ALA A 3 -18.94 -1.78 4.28
C ALA A 3 -18.91 -0.75 5.43
N GLU A 4 -17.94 0.17 5.39
CA GLU A 4 -17.81 1.27 6.36
C GLU A 4 -19.08 2.12 6.44
N LYS A 5 -19.64 2.50 5.28
CA LYS A 5 -20.86 3.32 5.17
C LYS A 5 -22.07 2.72 5.89
N ILE A 6 -22.11 1.39 6.02
CA ILE A 6 -23.20 0.66 6.68
C ILE A 6 -22.77 0.06 8.04
N GLY A 7 -21.64 0.51 8.60
CA GLY A 7 -21.15 0.07 9.91
C GLY A 7 -20.63 -1.38 9.94
N ARG A 8 -20.18 -1.92 8.80
CA ARG A 8 -19.61 -3.27 8.69
C ARG A 8 -18.11 -3.25 8.44
N ARG A 9 -17.44 -4.33 8.87
CA ARG A 9 -16.01 -4.56 8.59
C ARG A 9 -15.85 -5.30 7.26
N ALA A 10 -14.94 -4.81 6.41
CA ALA A 10 -14.50 -5.51 5.21
C ALA A 10 -13.19 -6.27 5.46
N ARG A 11 -12.96 -7.32 4.66
CA ARG A 11 -11.69 -8.04 4.51
C ARG A 11 -11.43 -8.13 3.02
N LEU A 12 -10.28 -7.65 2.56
CA LEU A 12 -9.97 -7.49 1.14
C LEU A 12 -8.59 -8.10 0.86
N MET A 13 -8.40 -8.54 -0.38
CA MET A 13 -7.11 -8.93 -0.93
C MET A 13 -7.07 -8.41 -2.36
N ASP A 14 -6.08 -7.57 -2.66
CA ASP A 14 -5.83 -7.08 -4.01
C ASP A 14 -4.76 -7.97 -4.67
N LEU A 15 -4.99 -8.37 -5.91
CA LEU A 15 -4.06 -9.23 -6.66
C LEU A 15 -2.81 -8.46 -7.10
N GLU A 16 -2.99 -7.21 -7.50
CA GLU A 16 -1.91 -6.37 -8.03
C GLU A 16 -1.51 -5.32 -6.96
N PRO A 17 -0.21 -5.19 -6.62
CA PRO A 17 0.25 -4.33 -5.54
C PRO A 17 -0.19 -2.87 -5.67
N ARG A 18 -0.28 -2.34 -6.90
CA ARG A 18 -0.69 -0.95 -7.16
C ARG A 18 -2.10 -0.64 -6.66
N TYR A 19 -2.99 -1.64 -6.64
CA TYR A 19 -4.36 -1.43 -6.17
C TYR A 19 -4.45 -1.40 -4.65
N VAL A 20 -3.51 -2.02 -3.93
CA VAL A 20 -3.41 -1.87 -2.47
C VAL A 20 -3.25 -0.40 -2.08
N ASP A 21 -2.40 0.34 -2.80
CA ASP A 21 -2.18 1.77 -2.58
C ASP A 21 -3.44 2.59 -2.85
N VAL A 22 -4.13 2.29 -3.96
CA VAL A 22 -5.36 2.98 -4.35
C VAL A 22 -6.49 2.71 -3.35
N THR A 23 -6.71 1.45 -2.99
CA THR A 23 -7.74 1.02 -2.04
C THR A 23 -7.51 1.65 -0.67
N THR A 24 -6.27 1.59 -0.17
CA THR A 24 -5.89 2.17 1.12
C THR A 24 -6.07 3.69 1.12
N GLY A 25 -5.56 4.39 0.09
CA GLY A 25 -5.71 5.84 -0.05
C GLY A 25 -7.17 6.29 -0.09
N ARG A 26 -8.03 5.59 -0.84
CA ARG A 26 -9.48 5.89 -0.89
C ARG A 26 -10.16 5.66 0.46
N TRP A 27 -9.81 4.60 1.16
CA TRP A 27 -10.39 4.33 2.47
C TRP A 27 -9.97 5.38 3.51
N GLN A 28 -8.68 5.74 3.60
CA GLN A 28 -8.21 6.80 4.50
C GLN A 28 -8.86 8.15 4.18
N ALA A 29 -8.97 8.50 2.88
CA ALA A 29 -9.61 9.74 2.46
C ALA A 29 -11.10 9.82 2.87
N TYR A 30 -11.80 8.70 2.81
CA TYR A 30 -13.21 8.58 3.19
C TYR A 30 -13.42 8.59 4.71
N THR A 31 -12.63 7.82 5.45
CA THR A 31 -12.82 7.60 6.90
C THR A 31 -12.09 8.60 7.78
N LYS A 32 -11.09 9.30 7.24
CA LYS A 32 -10.12 10.12 7.97
C LYS A 32 -9.28 9.34 8.99
N GLN A 33 -9.27 8.02 8.89
CA GLN A 33 -8.44 7.16 9.72
C GLN A 33 -7.10 6.89 9.01
N GLU A 34 -6.10 6.52 9.80
CA GLU A 34 -4.79 6.11 9.34
C GLU A 34 -4.69 4.58 9.34
N ALA A 35 -4.26 4.01 8.21
CA ALA A 35 -4.05 2.59 8.04
C ALA A 35 -2.69 2.20 8.61
N THR A 36 -2.64 1.09 9.34
CA THR A 36 -1.41 0.56 9.94
C THR A 36 -1.17 -0.89 9.55
N LEU A 37 0.11 -1.27 9.50
CA LEU A 37 0.53 -2.66 9.32
C LEU A 37 0.28 -3.42 10.63
N ALA A 38 -0.51 -4.49 10.56
CA ALA A 38 -0.98 -5.18 11.76
C ALA A 38 0.14 -5.82 12.61
N GLU A 39 1.27 -6.15 12.00
CA GLU A 39 2.39 -6.82 12.65
C GLU A 39 3.18 -5.90 13.59
N ASP A 40 3.44 -4.65 13.17
CA ASP A 40 4.35 -3.73 13.86
C ASP A 40 3.78 -2.33 14.10
N GLY A 41 2.57 -2.05 13.62
CA GLY A 41 1.86 -0.80 13.85
C GLY A 41 2.29 0.37 12.96
N ARG A 42 3.27 0.19 12.06
CA ARG A 42 3.71 1.27 11.17
C ARG A 42 2.57 1.76 10.27
N THR A 43 2.54 3.06 10.04
CA THR A 43 1.56 3.70 9.17
C THR A 43 1.77 3.30 7.72
N PHE A 44 0.71 3.40 6.92
CA PHE A 44 0.80 3.20 5.47
C PHE A 44 1.82 4.13 4.81
N ALA A 45 1.98 5.36 5.33
CA ALA A 45 2.95 6.33 4.83
C ALA A 45 4.41 5.87 5.06
N GLU A 46 4.73 5.37 6.26
CA GLU A 46 6.06 4.84 6.61
C GLU A 46 6.43 3.65 5.73
N VAL A 47 5.53 2.67 5.62
CA VAL A 47 5.74 1.46 4.81
C VAL A 47 5.88 1.82 3.33
N ARG A 48 5.09 2.78 2.83
CA ARG A 48 5.19 3.24 1.45
C ARG A 48 6.53 3.93 1.17
N ALA A 49 7.02 4.76 2.09
CA ALA A 49 8.29 5.45 1.94
C ALA A 49 9.46 4.46 1.89
N GLU A 50 9.45 3.43 2.75
CA GLU A 50 10.43 2.35 2.73
C GLU A 50 10.42 1.59 1.40
N ARG A 51 9.26 1.14 0.94
CA ARG A 51 9.12 0.29 -0.27
C ARG A 51 9.47 1.01 -1.56
N LEU A 52 9.20 2.31 -1.65
CA LEU A 52 9.54 3.09 -2.84
C LEU A 52 11.01 3.49 -2.88
N GLY A 53 11.73 3.34 -1.76
CA GLY A 53 13.11 3.74 -1.61
C GLY A 53 13.31 5.24 -1.76
N GLY A 54 13.99 5.88 -0.81
CA GLY A 54 14.98 6.86 -1.26
C GLY A 54 15.86 6.20 -2.35
N PRO A 55 16.36 6.95 -3.35
CA PRO A 55 16.68 6.46 -4.69
C PRO A 55 17.36 5.08 -4.67
N ALA A 56 16.56 4.04 -4.92
CA ALA A 56 17.08 2.70 -5.08
C ALA A 56 17.46 2.52 -6.54
N GLU A 57 18.75 2.34 -6.79
CA GLU A 57 19.28 1.79 -8.04
C GLU A 57 18.39 0.61 -8.46
N ARG A 58 17.64 0.82 -9.54
CA ARG A 58 17.12 -0.31 -10.30
C ARG A 58 18.31 -0.86 -11.06
N SER A 59 19.02 -1.83 -10.47
CA SER A 59 19.96 -2.65 -11.21
C SER A 59 19.15 -3.46 -12.24
N PHE A 60 18.96 -2.88 -13.42
CA PHE A 60 18.60 -3.65 -14.60
C PHE A 60 19.81 -4.53 -14.89
N GLY A 61 19.65 -5.86 -14.76
CA GLY A 61 20.71 -6.81 -15.08
C GLY A 61 21.26 -6.52 -16.48
N THR A 62 22.53 -6.16 -16.55
CA THR A 62 23.26 -6.06 -17.81
C THR A 62 23.31 -7.45 -18.43
N VAL A 63 22.49 -7.69 -19.46
CA VAL A 63 22.75 -8.78 -20.39
C VAL A 63 23.83 -8.29 -21.34
N ALA A 64 25.08 -8.62 -21.05
CA ALA A 64 26.14 -8.55 -22.04
C ALA A 64 25.84 -9.62 -23.11
N GLN A 65 25.53 -9.21 -24.33
CA GLN A 65 25.62 -10.08 -25.50
C GLN A 65 26.99 -9.87 -26.15
N THR A 66 27.61 -11.01 -26.44
CA THR A 66 28.95 -11.23 -27.03
C THR A 66 29.04 -10.76 -28.47
#